data_AF-A0A7M2A127-F1
#
_entry.id   AF-A0A7M2A127-F1
#
_cell.length_a   1.000
_cell.length_b   1.000
_cell.length_c   1.000
_cell.angle_alpha   90.00
_cell.angle_beta   90.00
_cell.angle_gamma   90.00
#
_symmetry.space_group_name_H-M   'P 1'
#
loop_
_entity.id
_entity.type
_entity.pdbx_description
1 polymer ?
#
loop_
_entity_poly.entity_id
_entity_poly.type
_entity_poly.pdbx_seq_one_letter_code
_entity_poly.pdbx_strand_id
1 'polypeptide(L)' 'MILLAALMIGTGIVFIVRPRYVTHSSSKDGINNNQITARWIGYSLIIMSCLFLVMAALQTLDQASHYIGH' A
#
# COMPACT_ATOMS: atom_id res chain seq x y z
N MET A 1 -5.03 12.72 -4.06
CA MET A 1 -4.96 11.55 -3.15
C MET A 1 -5.34 10.24 -3.83
N ILE A 2 -6.45 10.16 -4.56
CA ILE A 2 -6.93 8.91 -5.19
C ILE A 2 -5.91 8.30 -6.18
N LEU A 3 -5.28 9.12 -7.04
CA LEU A 3 -4.23 8.65 -7.96
C LEU A 3 -3.06 8.00 -7.21
N LEU A 4 -2.57 8.64 -6.15
CA LEU A 4 -1.47 8.13 -5.32
C LEU A 4 -1.85 6.82 -4.64
N ALA A 5 -3.07 6.72 -4.12
CA ALA A 5 -3.58 5.48 -3.53
C ALA A 5 -3.66 4.35 -4.57
N ALA A 6 -4.13 4.64 -5.78
CA ALA A 6 -4.17 3.66 -6.87
C ALA A 6 -2.76 3.17 -7.26
N LEU A 7 -1.77 4.06 -7.32
CA LEU A 7 -0.37 3.70 -7.59
C LEU A 7 0.23 2.82 -6.47
N MET A 8 -0.06 3.16 -5.21
CA MET A 8 0.38 2.38 -4.04
C MET A 8 -0.24 0.98 -4.04
N ILE A 9 -1.55 0.87 -4.27
CA ILE A 9 -2.24 -0.42 -4.36
C ILE A 9 -1.69 -1.26 -5.52
N GLY A 10 -1.51 -0.64 -6.70
CA GLY A 10 -0.93 -1.32 -7.86
C GLY A 10 0.48 -1.86 -7.58
N THR A 11 1.32 -1.07 -6.93
CA THR A 11 2.68 -1.48 -6.53
C THR A 11 2.63 -2.61 -5.49
N GLY A 12 1.73 -2.53 -4.51
CA GLY A 12 1.52 -3.59 -3.52
C GLY A 12 1.10 -4.92 -4.16
N ILE A 13 0.21 -4.89 -5.16
CA ILE A 13 -0.20 -6.08 -5.92
C ILE A 13 1.00 -6.70 -6.66
N VAL A 14 1.89 -5.89 -7.26
CA VAL A 14 3.10 -6.38 -7.94
C VAL A 14 4.03 -7.12 -6.97
N PHE A 15 4.20 -6.60 -5.75
CA PHE A 15 4.97 -7.26 -4.69
C PHE A 15 4.36 -8.60 -4.24
N ILE A 16 3.03 -8.75 -4.28
CA ILE A 16 2.33 -9.99 -3.92
C ILE A 16 2.41 -11.05 -5.03
N VAL A 17 2.14 -10.64 -6.28
CA VAL A 17 1.98 -11.56 -7.43
C VAL A 17 3.34 -11.98 -8.00
N ARG A 18 4.32 -11.09 -8.06
CA ARG A 18 5.65 -11.36 -8.63
C ARG A 18 6.80 -11.02 -7.67
N PRO A 19 6.85 -11.64 -6.48
CA PRO A 19 7.93 -11.37 -5.53
C PRO A 19 9.31 -11.75 -6.11
N ARG A 20 9.37 -12.79 -6.97
CA ARG A 20 10.61 -13.25 -7.64
C ARG A 20 11.30 -12.22 -8.54
N TYR A 21 10.57 -11.26 -9.12
CA TYR A 21 11.16 -10.24 -9.99
C TYR A 21 11.65 -9.01 -9.22
N VAL A 22 11.18 -8.84 -7.98
CA VAL A 22 11.53 -7.70 -7.13
C VAL A 22 12.73 -8.02 -6.25
N THR A 23 12.85 -9.26 -5.76
CA THR A 23 13.97 -9.68 -4.91
C THR A 23 15.04 -10.43 -5.72
N HIS A 24 15.71 -9.73 -6.64
CA HIS A 24 16.86 -10.29 -7.38
C HIS A 24 18.16 -10.21 -6.55
N SER A 25 18.10 -10.62 -5.27
CA SER A 25 19.29 -10.76 -4.44
C SER A 25 19.68 -12.23 -4.37
N SER A 26 20.81 -12.50 -5.03
CA SER A 26 21.52 -13.76 -5.16
C SER A 26 21.97 -14.29 -3.79
N SER A 27 21.25 -15.26 -3.22
CA SER A 27 21.78 -16.18 -2.22
C SER A 27 20.90 -17.43 -2.18
N LYS A 28 21.51 -18.57 -2.49
CA LYS A 28 20.88 -19.87 -2.79
C LYS A 28 20.10 -20.48 -1.61
N ASP A 29 20.23 -19.91 -0.40
CA ASP A 29 19.54 -20.33 0.83
C ASP A 29 18.48 -19.33 1.36
N GLY A 30 18.36 -18.12 0.78
CA GLY A 30 17.47 -17.03 1.27
C GLY A 30 16.24 -16.73 0.38
N ILE A 31 16.04 -17.50 -0.68
CA ILE A 31 15.03 -17.26 -1.73
C ILE A 31 13.59 -17.38 -1.20
N ASN A 32 13.35 -18.20 -0.18
CA ASN A 32 12.02 -18.35 0.44
C ASN A 32 11.68 -17.13 1.32
N ASN A 33 12.63 -16.66 2.12
CA ASN A 33 12.42 -15.62 3.12
C ASN A 33 12.21 -14.26 2.43
N ASN A 34 13.01 -13.97 1.40
CA ASN A 34 12.84 -12.74 0.62
C ASN A 34 11.48 -12.67 -0.10
N GLN A 35 10.96 -13.80 -0.60
CA GLN A 35 9.64 -13.81 -1.22
C GLN A 35 8.51 -13.62 -0.20
N ILE A 36 8.65 -14.18 1.00
CA ILE A 36 7.70 -13.98 2.10
C ILE A 36 7.72 -12.51 2.53
N THR A 37 8.90 -11.94 2.75
CA THR A 37 9.06 -10.51 3.10
C THR A 37 8.49 -9.59 2.02
N ALA A 38 8.73 -9.87 0.73
CA ALA A 38 8.17 -9.08 -0.36
C ALA A 38 6.64 -9.10 -0.35
N ARG A 39 6.02 -10.26 -0.11
CA ARG A 39 4.56 -10.36 0.03
C ARG A 39 4.04 -9.58 1.23
N TRP A 40 4.74 -9.63 2.37
CA TRP A 40 4.41 -8.83 3.56
C TRP A 40 4.47 -7.33 3.28
N ILE A 41 5.51 -6.87 2.57
CA ILE A 41 5.61 -5.47 2.13
C ILE A 41 4.41 -5.08 1.26
N GLY A 42 4.03 -5.96 0.31
CA GLY A 42 2.85 -5.74 -0.53
C GLY A 42 1.55 -5.61 0.27
N TYR A 43 1.31 -6.51 1.24
CA TYR A 43 0.14 -6.42 2.13
C TYR A 43 0.15 -5.14 2.96
N SER A 44 1.29 -4.77 3.55
CA SER A 44 1.43 -3.52 4.31
C SER A 44 1.14 -2.31 3.44
N LEU A 45 1.61 -2.28 2.18
CA LEU A 45 1.34 -1.18 1.26
C LEU A 45 -0.15 -1.02 0.98
N ILE A 46 -0.86 -2.12 0.75
CA ILE A 46 -2.32 -2.11 0.49
C ILE A 46 -3.08 -1.62 1.72
N ILE A 47 -2.77 -2.14 2.91
CA ILE A 47 -3.42 -1.74 4.17
C ILE A 47 -3.22 -0.25 4.44
N MET A 48 -1.98 0.23 4.34
CA MET A 48 -1.67 1.65 4.56
C MET A 48 -2.36 2.56 3.54
N SER A 49 -2.46 2.11 2.29
CA SER A 49 -3.19 2.86 1.26
C SER A 49 -4.69 2.96 1.57
N CYS A 50 -5.29 1.89 2.09
CA CYS A 50 -6.68 1.90 2.53
C CYS A 50 -6.90 2.85 3.72
N LEU A 51 -6.05 2.79 4.74
CA LEU A 51 -6.10 3.70 5.89
C LEU A 51 -5.96 5.16 5.47
N PHE A 52 -5.08 5.44 4.51
CA PHE A 52 -4.90 6.78 3.96
C PHE A 52 -6.17 7.31 3.27
N LEU A 53 -6.88 6.47 2.51
CA LEU A 53 -8.16 6.85 1.90
C LEU A 53 -9.23 7.12 2.94
N VAL A 54 -9.31 6.31 3.99
CA VAL A 54 -10.24 6.54 5.11
C VAL A 54 -9.95 7.87 5.80
N MET A 55 -8.68 8.14 6.14
CA MET A 55 -8.31 9.41 6.76
C MET A 55 -8.60 10.61 5.84
N ALA A 56 -8.33 10.49 4.54
CA ALA A 56 -8.65 11.55 3.58
C ALA A 56 -10.16 11.82 3.52
N ALA A 57 -10.99 10.77 3.54
CA ALA A 57 -12.45 10.91 3.57
C ALA A 57 -12.93 11.60 4.86
N LEU A 58 -12.41 11.16 6.02
CA LEU A 58 -12.74 11.77 7.32
C LEU A 58 -12.33 13.24 7.38
N GLN A 59 -11.13 13.60 6.91
CA GLN A 59 -10.70 15.00 6.83
C GLN A 59 -11.62 15.83 5.93
N THR A 60 -12.05 15.28 4.80
CA THR A 60 -12.95 15.99 3.87
C THR A 60 -14.32 16.23 4.52
N LEU A 61 -14.84 15.23 5.25
CA LEU A 61 -16.11 15.34 5.99
C LEU A 61 -16.01 16.35 7.13
N ASP A 62 -14.92 16.32 7.89
CA ASP A 62 -14.64 17.27 8.97
C ASP A 62 -14.63 18.72 8.45
N GLN A 63 -13.89 18.98 7.37
CA GLN A 63 -13.88 20.29 6.73
C GLN A 63 -15.25 20.73 6.19
N ALA A 64 -16.00 19.81 5.59
CA ALA A 64 -17.35 20.11 5.09
C ALA A 64 -18.33 20.43 6.23
N SER A 65 -18.22 19.73 7.36
CA SER A 65 -19.03 19.99 8.55
C SER A 65 -18.76 21.39 9.13
N HIS A 66 -17.50 21.81 9.13
CA HIS A 66 -17.11 23.13 9.62
C HIS A 66 -17.58 24.26 8.67
N TYR A 67 -17.67 23.97 7.37
CA TYR A 67 -18.21 24.91 6.37
C TYR A 67 -19.74 25.06 6.46
N ILE A 68 -20.46 24.04 6.95
CA ILE A 68 -21.92 24.06 7.17
C ILE A 68 -22.31 24.67 8.52
N GLY A 69 -21.40 24.67 9.50
CA GLY A 69 -21.60 25.30 10.81
C GLY A 69 -21.38 26.82 10.85
N HIS A 70 -21.05 27.43 9.71
CA HIS A 70 -21.01 28.88 9.49
C HIS A 70 -22.16 29.30 8.58
#